data_AF-A0A7Y7HXL2-F1
#
_entry.id   AF-A0A7Y7HXL2-F1
#
_cell.length_a   1.000
_cell.length_b   1.000
_cell.length_c   1.000
_cell.angle_alpha   90.00
_cell.angle_beta   90.00
_cell.angle_gamma   90.00
#
_symmetry.space_group_name_H-M   'P 1'
#
loop_
_entity.id
_entity.type
_entity.pdbx_description
1 polymer ?
#
loop_
_entity_poly.entity_id
_entity_poly.type
_entity_poly.pdbx_seq_one_letter_code
_entity_poly.pdbx_strand_id
1 'polypeptide(L)'
;MTSQLKNATTKLDPILRPESIFDPTDPNTSGRVVALTLVAQTKRPLAKIPEFYGAGVYAIYYRGDFAPYAALKGRDHPIYVGKADPDNPAAKDAVSQGTKLSARLNEHARSIRKAVTTLDINDFECRFLIVQTGFQKSAEDYLINFFKPIWNSETKICFGLGKHGDSSETRVNKRSPWDTMHPGREWADATAENQKSRDTIIEQINAHLEAHRPYADIHEIFARFTEDMHQLDLDRFYTPAHGVVELEAVDATPAPNPTP
;
A
#
# COMPACT_ATOMS: atom_id res chain seq x y z
N MET A 1 -29.23 38.60 3.06
CA MET A 1 -30.12 37.51 2.63
C MET A 1 -29.94 36.35 3.60
N THR A 2 -30.91 36.17 4.50
CA THR A 2 -30.82 35.43 5.76
C THR A 2 -30.75 33.92 5.56
N SER A 3 -29.96 33.20 6.40
CA SER A 3 -29.79 31.72 6.36
C SER A 3 -31.10 30.93 6.35
N GLN A 4 -32.19 31.53 6.84
CA GLN A 4 -33.54 30.94 6.80
C GLN A 4 -34.09 30.77 5.39
N LEU A 5 -33.83 31.70 4.45
CA LEU A 5 -34.23 31.54 3.05
C LEU A 5 -33.42 30.44 2.37
N LYS A 6 -32.09 30.41 2.57
CA LYS A 6 -31.21 29.35 2.02
C LYS A 6 -31.64 27.96 2.48
N ASN A 7 -32.00 27.80 3.75
CA ASN A 7 -32.48 26.53 4.30
C ASN A 7 -33.86 26.12 3.75
N ALA A 8 -34.76 27.07 3.52
CA ALA A 8 -36.06 26.81 2.92
C ALA A 8 -35.93 26.41 1.44
N THR A 9 -35.07 27.08 0.66
CA THR A 9 -34.82 26.73 -0.76
C THR A 9 -34.16 25.36 -0.88
N THR A 10 -33.26 25.01 0.04
CA THR A 10 -32.59 23.69 0.05
C THR A 10 -33.56 22.54 0.37
N LYS A 11 -34.65 22.81 1.12
CA LYS A 11 -35.71 21.83 1.41
C LYS A 11 -36.74 21.67 0.30
N LEU A 12 -36.78 22.57 -0.67
CA LEU A 12 -37.77 22.57 -1.77
C LEU A 12 -37.14 22.22 -3.12
N ASP A 13 -35.83 21.97 -3.15
CA ASP A 13 -35.08 21.59 -4.34
C ASP A 13 -35.38 20.13 -4.69
N PRO A 14 -36.10 19.84 -5.80
CA PRO A 14 -36.45 18.47 -6.17
C PRO A 14 -35.26 17.73 -6.79
N ILE A 15 -34.14 18.41 -7.04
CA ILE A 15 -32.97 17.84 -7.71
C ILE A 15 -32.14 17.04 -6.69
N LEU A 16 -31.96 15.76 -7.01
CA LEU A 16 -31.11 14.83 -6.30
C LEU A 16 -29.66 15.33 -6.21
N ARG A 17 -29.04 15.26 -5.02
CA ARG A 17 -27.63 15.63 -4.80
C ARG A 17 -26.78 14.39 -4.56
N PRO A 18 -25.58 14.31 -5.15
CA PRO A 18 -24.66 13.21 -4.87
C PRO A 18 -24.13 13.33 -3.44
N GLU A 19 -23.96 12.19 -2.74
CA GLU A 19 -23.35 12.16 -1.40
C GLU A 19 -21.85 12.46 -1.41
N SER A 20 -21.20 12.24 -2.55
CA SER A 20 -19.77 12.50 -2.73
C SER A 20 -19.46 13.06 -4.12
N ILE A 21 -18.33 13.76 -4.24
CA ILE A 21 -17.78 14.23 -5.51
C ILE A 21 -16.43 13.58 -5.69
N PHE A 22 -16.16 13.03 -6.87
CA PHE A 22 -14.82 12.57 -7.23
C PHE A 22 -13.91 13.77 -7.48
N ASP A 23 -12.92 13.98 -6.61
CA ASP A 23 -11.86 14.96 -6.83
C ASP A 23 -10.62 14.27 -7.42
N PRO A 24 -10.33 14.46 -8.73
CA PRO A 24 -9.14 13.88 -9.35
C PRO A 24 -7.84 14.52 -8.84
N THR A 25 -7.91 15.68 -8.18
CA THR A 25 -6.76 16.40 -7.64
C THR A 25 -6.45 16.06 -6.19
N ASP A 26 -7.33 15.30 -5.51
CA ASP A 26 -7.06 14.79 -4.16
C ASP A 26 -5.78 13.94 -4.16
N PRO A 27 -4.80 14.27 -3.30
CA PRO A 27 -3.57 13.47 -3.16
C PRO A 27 -3.81 11.98 -2.92
N ASN A 28 -4.92 11.59 -2.27
CA ASN A 28 -5.24 10.18 -2.07
C ASN A 28 -5.69 9.51 -3.37
N THR A 29 -6.51 10.18 -4.17
CA THR A 29 -6.90 9.71 -5.52
C THR A 29 -5.67 9.47 -6.38
N SER A 30 -4.74 10.42 -6.41
CA SER A 30 -3.49 10.27 -7.18
C SER A 30 -2.61 9.14 -6.62
N GLY A 31 -2.50 9.02 -5.30
CA GLY A 31 -1.79 7.93 -4.63
C GLY A 31 -2.34 6.55 -5.01
N ARG A 32 -3.66 6.41 -5.08
CA ARG A 32 -4.33 5.18 -5.51
C ARG A 32 -4.01 4.82 -6.97
N VAL A 33 -4.00 5.79 -7.88
CA VAL A 33 -3.64 5.54 -9.30
C VAL A 33 -2.18 5.06 -9.41
N VAL A 34 -1.27 5.67 -8.66
CA VAL A 34 0.13 5.25 -8.59
C VAL A 34 0.27 3.84 -8.01
N ALA A 35 -0.50 3.52 -6.95
CA ALA A 35 -0.53 2.19 -6.34
C ALA A 35 -1.00 1.11 -7.33
N LEU A 36 -2.09 1.36 -8.06
CA LEU A 36 -2.60 0.46 -9.09
C LEU A 36 -1.57 0.25 -10.20
N THR A 37 -0.92 1.34 -10.63
CA THR A 37 0.14 1.30 -11.65
C THR A 37 1.34 0.49 -11.17
N LEU A 38 1.72 0.59 -9.89
CA LEU A 38 2.77 -0.23 -9.30
C LEU A 38 2.41 -1.72 -9.34
N VAL A 39 1.18 -2.08 -8.97
CA VAL A 39 0.69 -3.47 -8.98
C VAL A 39 0.71 -4.06 -10.40
N ALA A 40 0.45 -3.26 -11.42
CA ALA A 40 0.51 -3.68 -12.82
C ALA A 40 1.93 -3.95 -13.34
N GLN A 41 2.99 -3.56 -12.62
CA GLN A 41 4.36 -3.81 -13.05
C GLN A 41 4.74 -5.29 -12.95
N THR A 42 5.58 -5.77 -13.85
CA THR A 42 6.14 -7.12 -13.78
C THR A 42 7.03 -7.27 -12.54
N LYS A 43 6.87 -8.38 -11.80
CA LYS A 43 7.78 -8.74 -10.71
C LYS A 43 9.17 -9.01 -11.25
N ARG A 44 10.19 -8.49 -10.56
CA ARG A 44 11.62 -8.68 -10.90
C ARG A 44 12.37 -9.25 -9.69
N PRO A 45 13.42 -10.07 -9.88
CA PRO A 45 14.22 -10.56 -8.76
C PRO A 45 14.88 -9.42 -7.97
N LEU A 46 14.68 -9.38 -6.65
CA LEU A 46 15.28 -8.37 -5.79
C LEU A 46 16.82 -8.51 -5.72
N ALA A 47 17.33 -9.73 -5.96
CA ALA A 47 18.76 -10.03 -5.95
C ALA A 47 19.58 -9.29 -7.03
N LYS A 48 18.95 -8.82 -8.11
CA LYS A 48 19.62 -8.36 -9.35
C LYS A 48 19.13 -7.00 -9.83
N ILE A 49 18.90 -6.05 -8.92
CA ILE A 49 18.43 -4.71 -9.28
C ILE A 49 19.62 -3.86 -9.75
N PRO A 50 19.70 -3.47 -11.03
CA PRO A 50 20.73 -2.55 -11.50
C PRO A 50 20.50 -1.15 -10.92
N GLU A 51 21.53 -0.33 -10.93
CA GLU A 51 21.36 1.11 -10.66
C GLU A 51 20.57 1.78 -11.78
N PHE A 52 19.66 2.67 -11.40
CA PHE A 52 18.90 3.49 -12.33
C PHE A 52 18.50 4.81 -11.67
N TYR A 53 18.26 5.82 -12.50
CA TYR A 53 17.76 7.12 -12.05
C TYR A 53 16.26 7.05 -11.73
N GLY A 54 15.84 7.73 -10.66
CA GLY A 54 14.46 7.88 -10.24
C GLY A 54 14.26 7.74 -8.73
N ALA A 55 13.26 8.45 -8.26
CA ALA A 55 12.62 8.27 -6.96
C ALA A 55 11.23 7.66 -7.18
N GLY A 56 10.64 7.04 -6.15
CA GLY A 56 9.37 6.35 -6.36
C GLY A 56 8.97 5.40 -5.25
N VAL A 57 8.15 4.42 -5.62
CA VAL A 57 7.54 3.45 -4.70
C VAL A 57 7.88 2.02 -5.14
N TYR A 58 7.90 1.10 -4.18
CA TYR A 58 8.18 -0.30 -4.42
C TYR A 58 7.44 -1.21 -3.45
N ALA A 59 7.31 -2.46 -3.85
CA ALA A 59 6.74 -3.54 -3.07
C ALA A 59 7.64 -4.77 -3.21
N ILE A 60 7.92 -5.45 -2.10
CA ILE A 60 8.75 -6.66 -2.01
C ILE A 60 7.82 -7.84 -1.74
N TYR A 61 8.06 -8.96 -2.42
CA TYR A 61 7.26 -10.18 -2.38
C TYR A 61 8.13 -11.36 -1.97
N TYR A 62 7.52 -12.33 -1.29
CA TYR A 62 8.21 -13.52 -0.79
C TYR A 62 7.72 -14.79 -1.49
N ARG A 63 8.65 -15.70 -1.81
CA ARG A 63 8.35 -16.98 -2.47
C ARG A 63 9.12 -18.17 -1.90
N GLY A 64 9.78 -18.00 -0.76
CA GLY A 64 10.60 -19.04 -0.13
C GLY A 64 9.84 -19.94 0.86
N ASP A 65 10.61 -20.73 1.61
CA ASP A 65 10.12 -21.80 2.50
C ASP A 65 10.27 -21.53 4.01
N PHE A 66 10.58 -20.30 4.41
CA PHE A 66 10.63 -19.93 5.82
C PHE A 66 9.24 -20.08 6.43
N ALA A 67 9.07 -21.09 7.30
CA ALA A 67 7.77 -21.54 7.78
C ALA A 67 6.84 -20.42 8.29
N PRO A 68 7.31 -19.41 9.06
CA PRO A 68 6.47 -18.28 9.47
C PRO A 68 5.87 -17.45 8.32
N TYR A 69 6.40 -17.53 7.10
CA TYR A 69 5.93 -16.79 5.91
C TYR A 69 5.24 -17.69 4.87
N ALA A 70 4.92 -18.95 5.22
CA ALA A 70 4.35 -19.91 4.28
C ALA A 70 3.07 -19.41 3.57
N ALA A 71 2.21 -18.65 4.28
CA ALA A 71 0.98 -18.10 3.70
C ALA A 71 1.22 -17.06 2.59
N LEU A 72 2.40 -16.43 2.53
CA LEU A 72 2.79 -15.46 1.51
C LEU A 72 3.44 -16.12 0.29
N LYS A 73 3.87 -17.39 0.39
CA LYS A 73 4.65 -18.06 -0.64
C LYS A 73 3.92 -18.05 -1.98
N GLY A 74 4.52 -17.40 -2.98
CA GLY A 74 4.02 -17.38 -4.36
C GLY A 74 2.75 -16.55 -4.58
N ARG A 75 2.35 -15.75 -3.57
CA ARG A 75 1.20 -14.83 -3.64
C ARG A 75 1.61 -13.50 -4.26
N ASP A 76 0.64 -12.77 -4.80
CA ASP A 76 0.81 -11.36 -5.20
C ASP A 76 0.56 -10.38 -4.03
N HIS A 77 0.81 -10.84 -2.82
CA HIS A 77 0.72 -10.03 -1.61
C HIS A 77 2.11 -9.62 -1.13
N PRO A 78 2.43 -8.33 -1.03
CA PRO A 78 3.75 -7.88 -0.64
C PRO A 78 4.01 -8.15 0.85
N ILE A 79 5.22 -8.58 1.18
CA ILE A 79 5.69 -8.70 2.56
C ILE A 79 6.13 -7.34 3.12
N TYR A 80 6.54 -6.43 2.24
CA TYR A 80 6.96 -5.06 2.57
C TYR A 80 6.63 -4.10 1.41
N VAL A 81 6.22 -2.88 1.76
CA VAL A 81 6.03 -1.76 0.84
C VAL A 81 6.87 -0.59 1.35
N GLY A 82 7.45 0.17 0.43
CA GLY A 82 8.08 1.41 0.81
C GLY A 82 8.23 2.40 -0.33
N LYS A 83 8.77 3.57 0.02
CA LYS A 83 9.19 4.59 -0.94
C LYS A 83 10.66 4.97 -0.84
N ALA A 84 11.11 5.71 -1.85
CA ALA A 84 12.38 6.43 -1.86
C ALA A 84 12.11 7.83 -2.41
N ASP A 85 12.40 8.86 -1.61
CA ASP A 85 12.23 10.26 -2.01
C ASP A 85 13.51 10.80 -2.66
N PRO A 86 13.39 11.78 -3.59
CA PRO A 86 14.54 12.52 -4.07
C PRO A 86 15.11 13.45 -2.98
N ASP A 87 16.40 13.79 -3.07
CA ASP A 87 16.98 14.81 -2.17
C ASP A 87 16.40 16.20 -2.45
N ASN A 88 16.12 16.48 -3.72
CA ASN A 88 15.51 17.72 -4.15
C ASN A 88 13.99 17.53 -4.31
N PRO A 89 13.14 18.13 -3.45
CA PRO A 89 11.69 18.02 -3.56
C PRO A 89 11.12 18.72 -4.80
N ALA A 90 11.90 19.55 -5.49
CA ALA A 90 11.51 20.21 -6.74
C ALA A 90 11.96 19.44 -8.00
N ALA A 91 12.60 18.27 -7.86
CA ALA A 91 13.01 17.43 -9.00
C ALA A 91 11.78 16.99 -9.81
N LYS A 92 11.81 17.18 -11.13
CA LYS A 92 10.67 16.89 -12.03
C LYS A 92 10.93 15.73 -13.00
N ASP A 93 12.15 15.23 -13.08
CA ASP A 93 12.57 14.15 -13.95
C ASP A 93 13.41 13.12 -13.18
N ALA A 94 13.55 11.91 -13.73
CA ALA A 94 14.23 10.81 -13.05
C ALA A 94 15.70 11.12 -12.76
N VAL A 95 16.41 11.83 -13.64
CA VAL A 95 17.84 12.12 -13.48
C VAL A 95 18.05 13.09 -12.32
N SER A 96 17.26 14.16 -12.25
CA SER A 96 17.30 15.12 -11.14
C SER A 96 16.85 14.53 -9.79
N GLN A 97 16.09 13.43 -9.81
CA GLN A 97 15.75 12.67 -8.61
C GLN A 97 16.92 11.81 -8.07
N GLY A 98 17.95 11.55 -8.88
CA GLY A 98 19.09 10.68 -8.51
C GLY A 98 18.73 9.20 -8.48
N THR A 99 19.60 8.34 -7.94
CA THR A 99 19.46 6.86 -7.96
C THR A 99 18.70 6.29 -6.75
N LYS A 100 17.79 7.09 -6.16
CA LYS A 100 17.21 6.85 -4.83
C LYS A 100 16.48 5.54 -4.72
N LEU A 101 15.65 5.22 -5.70
CA LEU A 101 14.84 4.00 -5.69
C LEU A 101 15.71 2.74 -5.82
N SER A 102 16.65 2.71 -6.78
CA SER A 102 17.56 1.56 -6.94
C SER A 102 18.49 1.39 -5.73
N ALA A 103 18.97 2.49 -5.14
CA ALA A 103 19.80 2.45 -3.94
C ALA A 103 19.05 1.85 -2.75
N ARG A 104 17.79 2.27 -2.53
CA ARG A 104 16.95 1.77 -1.43
C ARG A 104 16.59 0.28 -1.60
N LEU A 105 16.28 -0.17 -2.81
CA LEU A 105 16.06 -1.60 -3.10
C LEU A 105 17.31 -2.43 -2.84
N ASN A 106 18.48 -1.96 -3.28
CA ASN A 106 19.76 -2.66 -3.06
C ASN A 106 20.16 -2.70 -1.59
N GLU A 107 19.77 -1.72 -0.80
CA GLU A 107 19.91 -1.75 0.65
C GLU A 107 19.05 -2.81 1.34
N HIS A 108 17.78 -2.92 0.97
CA HIS A 108 16.92 -4.00 1.48
C HIS A 108 17.50 -5.36 1.09
N ALA A 109 17.95 -5.51 -0.16
CA ALA A 109 18.62 -6.72 -0.63
C ALA A 109 19.88 -7.04 0.20
N ARG A 110 20.68 -6.04 0.57
CA ARG A 110 21.85 -6.23 1.46
C ARG A 110 21.42 -6.68 2.86
N SER A 111 20.37 -6.08 3.43
CA SER A 111 19.85 -6.48 4.76
C SER A 111 19.32 -7.92 4.76
N ILE A 112 18.55 -8.31 3.73
CA ILE A 112 18.04 -9.68 3.57
C ILE A 112 19.19 -10.69 3.44
N ARG A 113 20.23 -10.37 2.66
CA ARG A 113 21.43 -11.23 2.51
C ARG A 113 22.17 -11.48 3.83
N LYS A 114 22.03 -10.62 4.84
CA LYS A 114 22.64 -10.84 6.14
C LYS A 114 21.90 -11.88 6.98
N ALA A 115 20.60 -12.10 6.72
CA ALA A 115 19.74 -13.01 7.46
C ALA A 115 19.85 -14.49 7.00
N VAL A 116 21.06 -14.97 6.77
CA VAL A 116 21.37 -16.24 6.07
C VAL A 116 20.77 -17.50 6.71
N THR A 117 20.42 -17.45 7.99
CA THR A 117 19.82 -18.59 8.72
C THR A 117 18.32 -18.71 8.51
N THR A 118 17.67 -17.70 7.93
CA THR A 118 16.21 -17.64 7.81
C THR A 118 15.71 -17.21 6.45
N LEU A 119 16.50 -16.50 5.66
CA LEU A 119 16.11 -15.95 4.36
C LEU A 119 17.17 -16.24 3.29
N ASP A 120 16.72 -16.55 2.08
CA ASP A 120 17.52 -16.50 0.84
C ASP A 120 17.05 -15.30 0.00
N ILE A 121 17.98 -14.46 -0.48
CA ILE A 121 17.67 -13.33 -1.36
C ILE A 121 17.01 -13.75 -2.69
N ASN A 122 17.24 -14.98 -3.14
CA ASN A 122 16.61 -15.52 -4.35
C ASN A 122 15.11 -15.83 -4.15
N ASP A 123 14.63 -15.84 -2.92
CA ASP A 123 13.22 -16.00 -2.56
C ASP A 123 12.46 -14.67 -2.54
N PHE A 124 13.08 -13.59 -3.02
CA PHE A 124 12.47 -12.27 -3.04
C PHE A 124 12.36 -11.67 -4.44
N GLU A 125 11.18 -11.15 -4.72
CA GLU A 125 10.87 -10.38 -5.91
C GLU A 125 10.43 -8.97 -5.51
N CYS A 126 10.46 -8.03 -6.44
CA CYS A 126 9.91 -6.71 -6.23
C CYS A 126 9.19 -6.17 -7.46
N ARG A 127 8.20 -5.32 -7.22
CA ARG A 127 7.68 -4.34 -8.18
C ARG A 127 8.19 -2.97 -7.74
N PHE A 128 8.51 -2.11 -8.70
CA PHE A 128 8.88 -0.73 -8.42
C PHE A 128 8.40 0.18 -9.54
N LEU A 129 8.12 1.43 -9.20
CA LEU A 129 7.65 2.44 -10.13
C LEU A 129 8.35 3.76 -9.82
N ILE A 130 8.96 4.38 -10.83
CA ILE A 130 9.51 5.73 -10.76
C ILE A 130 8.34 6.69 -10.87
N VAL A 131 8.23 7.64 -9.93
CA VAL A 131 7.08 8.53 -9.82
C VAL A 131 7.56 9.96 -9.67
N GLN A 132 6.79 10.91 -10.22
CA GLN A 132 7.02 12.32 -9.99
C GLN A 132 7.04 12.64 -8.49
N THR A 133 7.92 13.57 -8.11
CA THR A 133 8.07 14.03 -6.73
C THR A 133 6.76 14.58 -6.17
N GLY A 134 6.41 14.14 -4.96
CA GLY A 134 5.19 14.53 -4.26
C GLY A 134 4.15 13.42 -4.17
N PHE A 135 4.21 12.39 -5.02
CA PHE A 135 3.23 11.30 -5.03
C PHE A 135 3.69 10.05 -4.27
N GLN A 136 4.97 9.96 -3.90
CA GLN A 136 5.56 8.78 -3.27
C GLN A 136 4.86 8.42 -1.96
N LYS A 137 4.59 9.42 -1.11
CA LYS A 137 4.00 9.23 0.22
C LYS A 137 2.56 8.71 0.13
N SER A 138 1.69 9.38 -0.63
CA SER A 138 0.30 8.97 -0.76
C SER A 138 0.16 7.56 -1.35
N ALA A 139 1.02 7.20 -2.31
CA ALA A 139 1.04 5.86 -2.88
C ALA A 139 1.53 4.80 -1.89
N GLU A 140 2.62 5.07 -1.15
CA GLU A 140 3.11 4.19 -0.08
C GLU A 140 2.03 3.97 0.99
N ASP A 141 1.41 5.04 1.48
CA ASP A 141 0.37 4.97 2.50
C ASP A 141 -0.84 4.17 2.03
N TYR A 142 -1.27 4.40 0.79
CA TYR A 142 -2.35 3.62 0.17
C TYR A 142 -2.01 2.13 0.13
N LEU A 143 -0.84 1.77 -0.39
CA LEU A 143 -0.41 0.38 -0.54
C LEU A 143 -0.25 -0.31 0.82
N ILE A 144 0.31 0.38 1.82
CA ILE A 144 0.41 -0.16 3.18
C ILE A 144 -0.98 -0.36 3.78
N ASN A 145 -1.90 0.58 3.57
CA ASN A 145 -3.26 0.44 4.06
C ASN A 145 -4.02 -0.71 3.38
N PHE A 146 -3.82 -0.89 2.07
CA PHE A 146 -4.50 -1.90 1.26
C PHE A 146 -3.98 -3.32 1.54
N PHE A 147 -2.66 -3.49 1.57
CA PHE A 147 -2.05 -4.82 1.74
C PHE A 147 -1.77 -5.17 3.20
N LYS A 148 -1.61 -4.20 4.10
CA LYS A 148 -1.16 -4.43 5.49
C LYS A 148 0.09 -5.36 5.58
N PRO A 149 1.22 -5.03 4.93
CA PRO A 149 2.36 -5.95 4.87
C PRO A 149 3.00 -6.18 6.25
N ILE A 150 3.39 -7.43 6.55
CA ILE A 150 3.85 -7.82 7.90
C ILE A 150 5.19 -7.19 8.31
N TRP A 151 6.01 -6.74 7.36
CA TRP A 151 7.30 -6.07 7.66
C TRP A 151 7.17 -4.54 7.79
N ASN A 152 6.02 -3.97 7.45
CA ASN A 152 5.78 -2.53 7.58
C ASN A 152 5.58 -2.13 9.05
N SER A 153 5.97 -0.91 9.38
CA SER A 153 5.94 -0.43 10.77
C SER A 153 4.52 -0.22 11.28
N GLU A 154 3.58 -0.04 10.35
CA GLU A 154 2.17 0.28 10.56
C GLU A 154 1.39 -0.93 11.08
N THR A 155 1.80 -2.15 10.72
CA THR A 155 1.19 -3.39 11.25
C THR A 155 1.68 -3.72 12.65
N LYS A 156 2.84 -3.15 13.06
CA LYS A 156 3.50 -3.40 14.35
C LYS A 156 3.87 -4.86 14.59
N ILE A 157 3.96 -5.71 13.56
CA ILE A 157 4.25 -7.15 13.71
C ILE A 157 5.75 -7.42 13.62
N CYS A 158 6.29 -7.49 12.40
CA CYS A 158 7.66 -7.89 12.10
C CYS A 158 8.45 -6.70 11.49
N PHE A 159 8.33 -5.53 12.10
CA PHE A 159 8.94 -4.29 11.61
C PHE A 159 10.44 -4.20 11.94
N GLY A 160 11.18 -3.41 11.15
CA GLY A 160 12.59 -3.11 11.41
C GLY A 160 13.53 -3.25 10.21
N LEU A 161 13.06 -3.79 9.07
CA LEU A 161 13.86 -3.90 7.85
C LEU A 161 14.49 -2.56 7.45
N GLY A 162 13.67 -1.50 7.37
CA GLY A 162 14.11 -0.18 6.91
C GLY A 162 14.97 0.63 7.89
N LYS A 163 15.31 0.08 9.06
CA LYS A 163 16.22 0.70 10.02
C LYS A 163 17.66 0.64 9.53
N HIS A 164 18.36 1.75 9.66
CA HIS A 164 19.80 1.86 9.46
C HIS A 164 20.52 1.81 10.79
N GLY A 165 21.72 1.23 10.79
CA GLY A 165 22.62 1.29 11.94
C GLY A 165 23.26 2.67 12.03
N ASP A 166 22.51 3.67 12.47
CA ASP A 166 23.04 5.03 12.68
C ASP A 166 23.60 5.17 14.10
N SER A 167 24.91 5.43 14.13
CA SER A 167 25.78 5.91 15.21
C SER A 167 25.71 5.20 16.58
N SER A 168 26.88 5.10 17.21
CA SER A 168 27.15 4.50 18.52
C SER A 168 26.27 5.00 19.68
N GLU A 169 25.46 6.04 19.48
CA GLU A 169 24.60 6.67 20.48
C GLU A 169 23.19 6.06 20.56
N THR A 170 22.74 5.29 19.56
CA THR A 170 21.39 4.69 19.54
C THR A 170 21.29 3.29 20.17
N ARG A 171 22.37 2.81 20.81
CA ARG A 171 22.53 1.50 21.48
C ARG A 171 21.56 1.21 22.63
N VAL A 172 20.65 2.13 22.93
CA VAL A 172 19.60 1.98 23.97
C VAL A 172 18.33 1.33 23.41
N ASN A 173 18.19 1.21 22.09
CA ASN A 173 16.98 0.66 21.49
C ASN A 173 17.01 -0.88 21.44
N LYS A 174 16.03 -1.53 22.06
CA LYS A 174 15.78 -2.98 21.95
C LYS A 174 15.77 -3.44 20.48
N ARG A 175 16.25 -4.66 20.22
CA ARG A 175 16.32 -5.32 18.91
C ARG A 175 14.94 -5.37 18.27
N SER A 176 14.84 -4.97 17.00
CA SER A 176 13.55 -4.91 16.30
C SER A 176 12.93 -6.31 16.13
N PRO A 177 11.61 -6.42 15.97
CA PRO A 177 10.98 -7.70 15.63
C PRO A 177 11.55 -8.36 14.36
N TRP A 178 11.86 -7.57 13.32
CA TRP A 178 12.51 -8.10 12.11
C TRP A 178 13.88 -8.72 12.43
N ASP A 179 14.73 -8.02 13.18
CA ASP A 179 16.04 -8.53 13.61
C ASP A 179 15.96 -9.73 14.57
N THR A 180 14.86 -9.83 15.33
CA THR A 180 14.59 -10.97 16.19
C THR A 180 14.25 -12.22 15.37
N MET A 181 13.49 -12.05 14.29
CA MET A 181 13.17 -13.14 13.35
C MET A 181 14.36 -13.51 12.46
N HIS A 182 15.19 -12.52 12.10
CA HIS A 182 16.20 -12.57 11.05
C HIS A 182 17.57 -12.06 11.55
N PRO A 183 18.27 -12.84 12.40
CA PRO A 183 19.58 -12.44 12.92
C PRO A 183 20.64 -12.38 11.82
N GLY A 184 21.69 -11.56 12.03
CA GLY A 184 22.83 -11.45 11.10
C GLY A 184 23.24 -10.00 10.75
N ARG A 185 22.45 -8.99 11.15
CA ARG A 185 22.89 -7.59 11.11
C ARG A 185 23.71 -7.31 12.37
N GLU A 186 25.03 -7.13 12.20
CA GLU A 186 25.99 -6.99 13.31
C GLU A 186 25.57 -5.98 14.40
N TRP A 187 25.01 -4.83 14.00
CA TRP A 187 24.56 -3.80 14.93
C TRP A 187 23.34 -4.24 15.76
N ALA A 188 22.46 -5.07 15.21
CA ALA A 188 21.29 -5.60 15.89
C ALA A 188 21.65 -6.79 16.79
N ASP A 189 22.62 -7.60 16.37
CA ASP A 189 23.13 -8.73 17.15
C ASP A 189 23.86 -8.26 18.43
N ALA A 190 24.50 -7.08 18.38
CA ALA A 190 25.09 -6.42 19.55
C ALA A 190 24.05 -5.96 20.60
N THR A 191 22.76 -5.93 20.26
CA THR A 191 21.68 -5.55 21.19
C THR A 191 21.18 -6.78 21.94
N ALA A 192 21.18 -6.73 23.28
CA ALA A 192 20.84 -7.88 24.12
C ALA A 192 19.33 -8.15 24.26
N GLU A 193 18.50 -7.09 24.28
CA GLU A 193 17.07 -7.22 24.56
C GLU A 193 16.22 -7.13 23.28
N ASN A 194 15.29 -8.08 23.09
CA ASN A 194 14.34 -8.07 21.99
C ASN A 194 13.08 -7.27 22.34
N GLN A 195 12.51 -6.56 21.36
CA GLN A 195 11.22 -5.88 21.54
C GLN A 195 10.05 -6.87 21.70
N LYS A 196 10.15 -8.03 21.05
CA LYS A 196 9.17 -9.11 21.06
C LYS A 196 9.90 -10.45 21.03
N SER A 197 9.34 -11.50 21.61
CA SER A 197 9.88 -12.85 21.43
C SER A 197 9.58 -13.36 20.02
N ARG A 198 10.37 -14.34 19.55
CA ARG A 198 10.16 -14.98 18.25
C ARG A 198 8.76 -15.60 18.16
N ASP A 199 8.30 -16.28 19.21
CA ASP A 199 6.99 -16.92 19.25
C ASP A 199 5.84 -15.90 19.17
N THR A 200 5.96 -14.77 19.89
CA THR A 200 4.97 -13.68 19.81
C THR A 200 4.86 -13.12 18.40
N ILE A 201 5.99 -12.99 17.69
CA ILE A 201 6.00 -12.49 16.32
C ILE A 201 5.32 -13.49 15.38
N ILE A 202 5.60 -14.79 15.53
CA ILE A 202 4.99 -15.86 14.73
C ILE A 202 3.47 -15.91 14.94
N GLU A 203 3.00 -15.87 16.20
CA GLU A 203 1.57 -15.81 16.53
C GLU A 203 0.89 -14.61 15.88
N GLN A 204 1.51 -13.44 15.96
CA GLN A 204 0.98 -12.21 15.36
C GLN A 204 0.97 -12.26 13.82
N ILE A 205 2.00 -12.85 13.19
CA ILE A 205 2.00 -13.05 11.74
C ILE A 205 0.83 -13.96 11.33
N ASN A 206 0.66 -15.09 12.01
CA ASN A 206 -0.39 -16.06 11.68
C ASN A 206 -1.78 -15.43 11.83
N ALA A 207 -2.07 -14.80 12.97
CA ALA A 207 -3.35 -14.13 13.21
C ALA A 207 -3.61 -13.00 12.20
N HIS A 208 -2.57 -12.24 11.83
CA HIS A 208 -2.70 -11.14 10.87
C HIS A 208 -3.01 -11.63 9.47
N LEU A 209 -2.32 -12.67 8.99
CA LEU A 209 -2.52 -13.23 7.65
C LEU A 209 -3.80 -14.06 7.54
N GLU A 210 -4.35 -14.54 8.66
CA GLU A 210 -5.69 -15.12 8.72
C GLU A 210 -6.77 -14.03 8.59
N ALA A 211 -6.64 -12.93 9.34
CA ALA A 211 -7.57 -11.80 9.28
C ALA A 211 -7.48 -11.00 7.97
N HIS A 212 -6.28 -10.90 7.39
CA HIS A 212 -5.99 -10.18 6.14
C HIS A 212 -5.38 -11.15 5.13
N ARG A 213 -6.22 -12.02 4.58
CA ARG A 213 -5.80 -13.08 3.67
C ARG A 213 -4.95 -12.54 2.51
N PRO A 214 -3.76 -13.12 2.25
CA PRO A 214 -2.95 -12.77 1.09
C PRO A 214 -3.68 -12.96 -0.24
N TYR A 215 -3.60 -11.95 -1.10
CA TYR A 215 -4.12 -12.01 -2.46
C TYR A 215 -3.34 -13.04 -3.28
N ALA A 216 -4.05 -13.94 -3.96
CA ALA A 216 -3.46 -14.99 -4.76
C ALA A 216 -2.69 -14.43 -5.95
N ASP A 217 -3.34 -13.54 -6.70
CA ASP A 217 -2.85 -13.01 -7.96
C ASP A 217 -3.35 -11.58 -8.19
N ILE A 218 -2.97 -11.04 -9.34
CA ILE A 218 -3.31 -9.69 -9.76
C ILE A 218 -4.82 -9.49 -9.99
N HIS A 219 -5.57 -10.53 -10.35
CA HIS A 219 -7.02 -10.45 -10.60
C HIS A 219 -7.80 -10.21 -9.30
N GLU A 220 -7.47 -10.94 -8.23
CA GLU A 220 -8.04 -10.68 -6.90
C GLU A 220 -7.77 -9.24 -6.45
N ILE A 221 -6.56 -8.74 -6.71
CA ILE A 221 -6.17 -7.37 -6.36
C ILE A 221 -7.01 -6.36 -7.14
N PHE A 222 -7.12 -6.49 -8.47
CA PHE A 222 -7.92 -5.59 -9.30
C PHE A 222 -9.41 -5.62 -8.96
N ALA A 223 -9.95 -6.80 -8.64
CA ALA A 223 -11.34 -6.92 -8.17
C ALA A 223 -11.54 -6.11 -6.89
N ARG A 224 -10.65 -6.26 -5.91
CA ARG A 224 -10.71 -5.51 -4.65
C ARG A 224 -10.51 -4.00 -4.83
N PHE A 225 -9.60 -3.59 -5.73
CA PHE A 225 -9.46 -2.19 -6.11
C PHE A 225 -10.73 -1.63 -6.73
N THR A 226 -11.41 -2.42 -7.57
CA THR A 226 -12.67 -2.00 -8.21
C THR A 226 -13.74 -1.80 -7.16
N GLU A 227 -13.88 -2.72 -6.20
CA GLU A 227 -14.74 -2.57 -5.01
C GLU A 227 -14.46 -1.25 -4.27
N ASP A 228 -13.20 -0.94 -3.95
CA ASP A 228 -12.80 0.31 -3.29
C ASP A 228 -13.04 1.56 -4.17
N MET A 229 -13.27 1.40 -5.48
CA MET A 229 -13.56 2.47 -6.43
C MET A 229 -15.07 2.69 -6.66
N HIS A 230 -15.95 1.85 -6.12
CA HIS A 230 -17.39 2.10 -6.11
C HIS A 230 -17.70 3.30 -5.20
N GLN A 231 -17.70 4.50 -5.78
CA GLN A 231 -18.11 5.73 -5.10
C GLN A 231 -19.62 5.94 -5.09
N LEU A 232 -20.27 5.32 -6.06
CA LEU A 232 -21.71 5.18 -6.17
C LEU A 232 -22.02 3.72 -5.85
N ASP A 233 -21.80 3.34 -4.60
CA ASP A 233 -22.47 2.14 -4.11
C ASP A 233 -23.95 2.43 -4.23
N LEU A 234 -24.62 1.58 -5.01
CA LEU A 234 -26.02 1.59 -5.42
C LEU A 234 -26.85 2.63 -4.64
N ASP A 235 -27.39 3.59 -5.39
CA ASP A 235 -28.70 4.14 -5.06
C ASP A 235 -28.73 5.13 -3.85
N ARG A 236 -27.70 5.99 -3.73
CA ARG A 236 -27.65 7.02 -2.68
C ARG A 236 -27.55 8.43 -3.23
N PHE A 237 -28.68 8.92 -3.72
CA PHE A 237 -28.89 10.35 -3.85
C PHE A 237 -29.66 10.86 -2.64
N TYR A 238 -29.33 12.05 -2.15
CA TYR A 238 -30.06 12.65 -1.04
C TYR A 238 -30.81 13.90 -1.50
N THR A 239 -32.04 14.07 -1.02
CA THR A 239 -32.65 15.40 -0.91
C THR A 239 -33.17 15.63 0.50
N PRO A 240 -33.07 16.86 1.04
CA PRO A 240 -33.72 17.19 2.31
C PRO A 240 -35.24 17.02 2.31
N ALA A 241 -35.86 16.88 1.13
CA ALA A 241 -37.29 16.66 0.94
C ALA A 241 -37.69 15.18 0.92
N HIS A 242 -36.83 14.28 0.41
CA HIS A 242 -37.16 12.87 0.16
C HIS A 242 -36.26 11.88 0.92
N GLY A 243 -35.22 12.35 1.62
CA GLY A 243 -34.23 11.49 2.26
C GLY A 243 -33.29 10.86 1.23
N VAL A 244 -32.73 9.69 1.57
CA VAL A 244 -31.95 8.85 0.65
C VAL A 244 -32.92 8.24 -0.37
N VAL A 245 -32.65 8.42 -1.65
CA VAL A 245 -33.46 7.93 -2.76
C VAL A 245 -32.67 6.89 -3.51
N GLU A 246 -33.24 5.68 -3.59
CA GLU A 246 -32.66 4.60 -4.37
C GLU A 246 -32.98 4.78 -5.87
N LEU A 247 -31.97 4.64 -6.75
CA LEU A 247 -32.20 4.64 -8.19
C LEU A 247 -32.67 3.24 -8.62
N GLU A 248 -33.98 2.98 -8.57
CA GLU A 248 -34.51 1.77 -9.21
C GLU A 248 -34.07 1.73 -10.68
N ALA A 249 -33.60 0.56 -11.14
CA ALA A 249 -33.32 0.32 -12.54
C ALA A 249 -34.61 0.62 -13.32
N VAL A 250 -34.64 1.74 -14.04
CA VAL A 250 -35.78 2.11 -14.87
C VAL A 250 -35.96 0.97 -15.88
N ASP A 251 -36.97 0.15 -15.66
CA ASP A 251 -37.38 -0.87 -16.62
C ASP A 251 -37.64 -0.13 -17.93
N ALA A 252 -36.76 -0.37 -18.90
CA ALA A 252 -36.85 0.15 -20.25
C ALA A 252 -38.06 -0.52 -20.91
N THR A 253 -39.26 -0.08 -20.54
CA THR A 253 -40.49 -0.46 -21.23
C THR A 253 -40.48 0.32 -22.54
N PRO A 254 -40.34 -0.33 -23.71
CA PRO A 254 -40.33 0.40 -24.96
C PRO A 254 -41.72 1.01 -25.16
N ALA A 255 -41.76 2.32 -25.41
CA ALA A 255 -43.00 3.04 -25.68
C ALA A 255 -43.77 2.34 -26.81
N PRO A 256 -45.10 2.18 -26.71
CA PRO A 256 -45.88 1.55 -27.76
C PRO A 256 -45.79 2.39 -29.03
N ASN A 257 -45.46 1.75 -30.14
CA ASN A 257 -45.44 2.39 -31.46
C ASN A 257 -46.80 3.06 -31.74
N PRO A 258 -46.81 4.30 -32.26
CA PRO A 258 -48.06 4.91 -32.70
C PRO A 258 -48.63 4.06 -33.84
N THR A 259 -49.85 3.59 -33.64
CA THR A 259 -50.65 2.91 -34.67
C THR A 259 -51.10 3.96 -35.72
N PRO A 260 -51.34 3.54 -36.98
CA PRO A 260 -51.28 4.40 -38.16
C PRO A 260 -52.40 5.44 -38.27
#